data_AF-A0A3B8JFM0-F1
#
_entry.id   AF-A0A3B8JFM0-F1
#
_cell.length_a   1.000
_cell.length_b   1.000
_cell.length_c   1.000
_cell.angle_alpha   90.00
_cell.angle_beta   90.00
_cell.angle_gamma   90.00
#
_symmetry.space_group_name_H-M   'P 1'
#
loop_
_entity.id
_entity.type
_entity.pdbx_description
1 polymer ?
#
loop_
_entity_poly.entity_id
_entity_poly.type
_entity_poly.pdbx_seq_one_letter_code
_entity_poly.pdbx_strand_id
1 'polypeptide(L)'
;MCNTAEFAFNRLLRHAKIKSIKFDSLTLIKIAKQYEIGKRRLKLALPFLKKEYGYSIREANGKYVTKINWADVPSAVILDYVFGLDSIFNFRGYHIGVDVTANPNSVYDKQGKLEGMKVLWQAIGIDHTAVFLVNIPGRPPEMKTDALVSNLRKVIRGEQILEIAL
;
A
#
# COMPACT_ATOMS: atom_id res chain seq x y z
N MET A 1 2.12 10.97 6.61
CA MET A 1 0.80 11.53 6.97
C MET A 1 -0.26 10.59 6.39
N CYS A 2 -1.03 9.90 7.23
CA CYS A 2 -2.08 8.99 6.75
C CYS A 2 -3.23 9.83 6.15
N ASN A 3 -3.60 9.55 4.91
CA ASN A 3 -4.71 10.24 4.25
C ASN A 3 -6.03 9.89 4.96
N THR A 4 -6.93 10.87 5.14
CA THR A 4 -8.25 10.65 5.76
C THR A 4 -9.00 9.48 5.11
N ALA A 5 -8.82 9.30 3.80
CA ALA A 5 -9.37 8.18 3.04
C ALA A 5 -8.84 6.81 3.49
N GLU A 6 -7.51 6.65 3.61
CA GLU A 6 -6.88 5.42 4.10
C GLU A 6 -7.31 5.10 5.53
N PHE A 7 -7.37 6.11 6.39
CA PHE A 7 -7.82 5.92 7.77
C PHE A 7 -9.27 5.44 7.83
N ALA A 8 -10.16 6.07 7.06
CA ALA A 8 -11.57 5.71 6.99
C ALA A 8 -11.75 4.29 6.42
N PHE A 9 -11.00 3.94 5.36
CA PHE A 9 -11.01 2.61 4.77
C PHE A 9 -10.50 1.54 5.75
N ASN A 10 -9.39 1.79 6.42
CA ASN A 10 -8.86 0.88 7.46
C ASN A 10 -9.83 0.71 8.63
N ARG A 11 -10.55 1.78 9.02
CA ARG A 11 -11.61 1.69 10.02
C ARG A 11 -12.77 0.83 9.54
N LEU A 12 -13.17 0.94 8.27
CA LEU A 12 -14.20 0.12 7.67
C LEU A 12 -13.82 -1.37 7.63
N LEU A 13 -12.59 -1.70 7.23
CA LEU A 13 -12.05 -3.07 7.27
C LEU A 13 -12.17 -3.67 8.69
N ARG A 14 -11.80 -2.89 9.72
CA ARG A 14 -11.93 -3.30 11.12
C ARG A 14 -13.38 -3.54 11.55
N HIS A 15 -14.31 -2.67 11.14
CA HIS A 15 -15.75 -2.86 11.43
C HIS A 15 -16.30 -4.12 10.75
N ALA A 16 -15.85 -4.40 9.52
CA ALA A 16 -16.16 -5.62 8.79
C ALA A 16 -15.42 -6.87 9.32
N LYS A 17 -14.61 -6.74 10.37
CA LYS A 17 -13.76 -7.81 10.95
C LYS A 17 -12.79 -8.44 9.95
N ILE A 18 -12.39 -7.68 8.93
CA ILE A 18 -11.40 -8.09 7.93
C ILE A 18 -10.00 -7.74 8.45
N LYS A 19 -9.16 -8.76 8.61
CA LYS A 19 -7.82 -8.60 9.20
C LYS A 19 -6.80 -8.24 8.12
N SER A 20 -6.07 -7.15 8.36
CA SER A 20 -4.91 -6.79 7.55
C SER A 20 -3.76 -7.78 7.76
N ILE A 21 -3.01 -8.02 6.69
CA ILE A 21 -1.80 -8.83 6.69
C ILE A 21 -0.62 -7.92 7.01
N LYS A 22 0.24 -8.39 7.92
CA LYS A 22 1.49 -7.71 8.24
C LYS A 22 2.63 -8.40 7.53
N PHE A 23 3.51 -7.60 6.95
CA PHE A 23 4.73 -8.06 6.31
C PHE A 23 5.94 -7.69 7.14
N ASP A 24 6.99 -8.49 7.01
CA ASP A 24 8.32 -8.12 7.50
C ASP A 24 8.99 -7.17 6.51
N SER A 25 9.51 -6.05 7.01
CA SER A 25 10.16 -5.01 6.20
C SER A 25 11.36 -5.55 5.43
N LEU A 26 12.20 -6.38 6.06
CA LEU A 26 13.40 -6.92 5.41
C LEU A 26 13.03 -7.84 4.25
N THR A 27 11.99 -8.64 4.42
CA THR A 27 11.44 -9.53 3.39
C THR A 27 10.92 -8.74 2.19
N LEU A 28 10.14 -7.67 2.41
CA LEU A 28 9.67 -6.79 1.33
C LEU A 28 10.83 -6.19 0.53
N ILE A 29 11.87 -5.70 1.21
CA ILE A 29 13.06 -5.14 0.55
C ILE A 29 13.83 -6.22 -0.21
N LYS A 30 13.97 -7.42 0.36
CA LYS A 30 14.64 -8.55 -0.30
C LYS A 30 13.93 -8.90 -1.59
N ILE A 31 12.60 -9.03 -1.56
CA ILE A 31 11.77 -9.31 -2.74
C ILE A 31 11.90 -8.18 -3.75
N ALA A 32 11.73 -6.91 -3.35
CA ALA A 32 11.84 -5.78 -4.26
C ALA A 32 13.21 -5.69 -4.97
N LYS A 33 14.30 -6.10 -4.32
CA LYS A 33 15.63 -6.13 -4.94
C LYS A 33 15.80 -7.22 -6.00
N GLN A 34 14.94 -8.23 -6.04
CA GLN A 34 15.00 -9.31 -7.04
C GLN A 34 14.42 -8.90 -8.39
N TYR A 35 13.58 -7.86 -8.44
CA TYR A 35 12.90 -7.42 -9.64
C TYR A 35 13.36 -6.03 -10.08
N GLU A 36 13.56 -5.81 -11.39
CA GLU A 36 14.01 -4.51 -11.93
C GLU A 36 13.06 -3.36 -11.57
N ILE A 37 11.75 -3.61 -11.64
CA ILE A 37 10.76 -2.62 -11.22
C ILE A 37 10.90 -2.29 -9.73
N GLY A 38 11.13 -3.29 -8.87
CA GLY A 38 11.32 -3.08 -7.44
C GLY A 38 12.61 -2.30 -7.12
N LYS A 39 13.72 -2.59 -7.80
CA LYS A 39 14.96 -1.80 -7.72
C LYS A 39 14.73 -0.34 -8.11
N ARG A 40 14.00 -0.09 -9.20
CA ARG A 40 13.63 1.26 -9.64
C ARG A 40 12.77 1.99 -8.59
N ARG A 41 11.76 1.31 -8.05
CA ARG A 41 10.88 1.87 -7.00
C ARG A 41 11.65 2.19 -5.72
N LEU A 42 12.54 1.29 -5.28
CA LEU A 42 13.45 1.56 -4.16
C LEU A 42 14.31 2.80 -4.42
N LYS A 43 14.90 2.93 -5.62
CA LYS A 43 15.70 4.10 -5.98
C LYS A 43 14.92 5.42 -5.88
N LEU A 44 13.64 5.40 -6.30
CA LEU A 44 12.75 6.56 -6.22
C LEU A 44 12.32 6.86 -4.78
N ALA A 45 12.10 5.83 -3.96
CA ALA A 45 11.71 5.97 -2.56
C ALA A 45 12.86 6.44 -1.65
N LEU A 46 14.09 6.04 -1.97
CA LEU A 46 15.27 6.26 -1.12
C LEU A 46 15.45 7.69 -0.60
N PRO A 47 15.29 8.77 -1.39
CA PRO A 47 15.43 10.13 -0.88
C PRO A 47 14.42 10.46 0.23
N PHE A 48 13.16 10.04 0.06
CA PHE A 48 12.09 10.26 1.03
C PHE A 48 12.35 9.44 2.30
N LEU A 49 12.69 8.16 2.12
CA LEU A 49 12.99 7.26 3.24
C LEU A 49 14.22 7.71 4.03
N LYS A 50 15.26 8.25 3.36
CA LYS A 50 16.44 8.80 4.05
C LYS A 50 16.11 10.04 4.85
N LYS A 51 15.17 10.86 4.39
CA LYS A 51 14.76 12.06 5.10
C LYS A 51 14.02 11.72 6.41
N GLU A 52 13.22 10.66 6.39
CA GLU A 52 12.34 10.31 7.51
C GLU A 52 12.95 9.26 8.45
N TYR A 53 13.65 8.26 7.91
CA TYR A 53 14.20 7.11 8.64
C TYR A 53 15.73 6.99 8.53
N GLY A 54 16.39 7.98 7.91
CA GLY A 54 17.83 7.95 7.72
C GLY A 54 18.59 8.35 8.98
N TYR A 55 19.78 7.78 9.13
CA TYR A 55 20.74 8.18 10.16
C TYR A 55 22.09 8.49 9.52
N SER A 56 22.81 9.44 10.11
CA SER A 56 24.10 9.90 9.63
C SER A 56 25.21 9.04 10.21
N ILE A 57 26.06 8.49 9.35
CA ILE A 57 27.28 7.77 9.74
C ILE A 57 28.47 8.52 9.17
N ARG A 58 29.54 8.63 9.96
CA ARG A 58 30.84 9.10 9.48
C ARG A 58 31.60 7.92 8.87
N GLU A 59 31.96 8.03 7.60
CA GLU A 59 32.80 7.05 6.91
C GLU A 59 34.27 7.22 7.32
N ALA A 60 35.10 6.20 7.02
CA ALA A 60 36.54 6.21 7.33
C ALA A 60 37.30 7.37 6.66
N ASN A 61 36.80 7.86 5.52
CA ASN A 61 37.31 9.05 4.82
C ASN A 61 36.89 10.39 5.47
N GLY A 62 36.20 10.35 6.62
CA GLY A 62 35.72 11.53 7.34
C GLY A 62 34.39 12.11 6.84
N LYS A 63 33.84 11.62 5.72
CA LYS A 63 32.58 12.11 5.12
C LYS A 63 31.36 11.58 5.87
N TYR A 64 30.34 12.41 6.03
CA TYR A 64 29.03 11.97 6.52
C TYR A 64 28.17 11.44 5.38
N VAL A 65 27.60 10.26 5.57
CA VAL A 65 26.62 9.65 4.67
C VAL A 65 25.36 9.26 5.42
N THR A 66 24.21 9.53 4.81
CA THR A 66 22.92 9.09 5.34
C THR A 66 22.63 7.67 4.87
N LYS A 67 22.52 6.74 5.82
CA LYS A 67 22.12 5.35 5.61
C LYS A 67 20.71 5.11 6.16
N ILE A 68 20.08 4.03 5.71
CA ILE A 68 18.80 3.54 6.23
C ILE A 68 19.05 2.17 6.81
N ASN A 69 18.50 1.92 8.00
CA ASN A 69 18.35 0.58 8.53
C ASN A 69 16.96 0.11 8.15
N TRP A 70 16.86 -0.86 7.24
CA TRP A 70 15.58 -1.31 6.70
C TRP A 70 14.69 -1.99 7.76
N ALA A 71 15.27 -2.44 8.87
CA ALA A 71 14.50 -2.98 10.00
C ALA A 71 13.71 -1.88 10.74
N ASP A 72 14.17 -0.63 10.67
CA ASP A 72 13.54 0.50 11.37
C ASP A 72 12.47 1.19 10.50
N VAL A 73 12.37 0.84 9.22
CA VAL A 73 11.34 1.36 8.31
C VAL A 73 10.08 0.49 8.45
N PRO A 74 8.92 1.07 8.80
CA PRO A 74 7.68 0.31 8.90
C PRO A 74 7.29 -0.35 7.59
N SER A 75 6.79 -1.59 7.64
CA SER A 75 6.40 -2.34 6.45
C SER A 75 5.34 -1.62 5.63
N ALA A 76 4.40 -0.92 6.28
CA ALA A 76 3.38 -0.11 5.62
C ALA A 76 3.98 0.99 4.74
N VAL A 77 5.06 1.63 5.21
CA VAL A 77 5.78 2.66 4.44
C VAL A 77 6.46 2.03 3.22
N ILE A 78 7.03 0.83 3.37
CA ILE A 78 7.63 0.11 2.23
C ILE A 78 6.55 -0.30 1.22
N LEU A 79 5.40 -0.78 1.68
CA LEU A 79 4.28 -1.16 0.83
C LEU A 79 3.79 0.04 0.00
N ASP A 80 3.61 1.21 0.62
CA ASP A 80 3.21 2.42 -0.10
C ASP A 80 4.29 2.86 -1.10
N TYR A 81 5.50 3.19 -0.62
CA TYR A 81 6.53 3.78 -1.48
C TYR A 81 7.07 2.83 -2.56
N VAL A 82 7.14 1.52 -2.28
CA VAL A 82 7.75 0.55 -3.18
C VAL A 82 6.71 -0.22 -3.98
N PHE A 83 5.66 -0.72 -3.33
CA PHE A 83 4.63 -1.57 -3.94
C PHE A 83 3.38 -0.79 -4.38
N GLY A 84 3.21 0.45 -3.94
CA GLY A 84 2.03 1.27 -4.20
C GLY A 84 0.75 0.73 -3.56
N LEU A 85 0.87 0.11 -2.38
CA LEU A 85 -0.24 -0.50 -1.67
C LEU A 85 -0.40 0.11 -0.27
N ASP A 86 -1.59 0.61 0.02
CA ASP A 86 -1.92 1.19 1.33
C ASP A 86 -2.27 0.12 2.35
N SER A 87 -2.97 -0.94 1.91
CA SER A 87 -3.32 -2.05 2.79
C SER A 87 -3.39 -3.37 2.05
N ILE A 88 -3.15 -4.45 2.78
CA ILE A 88 -3.26 -5.82 2.30
C ILE A 88 -4.04 -6.60 3.34
N PHE A 89 -4.97 -7.44 2.92
CA PHE A 89 -5.80 -8.25 3.82
C PHE A 89 -6.19 -9.58 3.17
N ASN A 90 -6.59 -10.55 3.99
CA ASN A 90 -7.18 -11.79 3.49
C ASN A 90 -8.70 -11.64 3.43
N PHE A 91 -9.30 -12.01 2.30
CA PHE A 91 -10.74 -12.10 2.14
C PHE A 91 -11.11 -13.36 1.36
N ARG A 92 -11.83 -14.29 2.01
CA ARG A 92 -12.28 -15.57 1.44
C ARG A 92 -11.14 -16.40 0.83
N GLY A 93 -9.98 -16.42 1.48
CA GLY A 93 -8.82 -17.20 1.03
C GLY A 93 -7.93 -16.45 0.05
N TYR A 94 -8.36 -15.29 -0.47
CA TYR A 94 -7.56 -14.46 -1.36
C TYR A 94 -6.84 -13.35 -0.60
N HIS A 95 -5.59 -13.08 -0.97
CA HIS A 95 -4.83 -11.92 -0.56
C HIS A 95 -5.12 -10.75 -1.50
N ILE A 96 -5.73 -9.70 -0.94
CA ILE A 96 -6.12 -8.51 -1.69
C ILE A 96 -5.24 -7.35 -1.23
N GLY A 97 -4.51 -6.75 -2.17
CA GLY A 97 -3.82 -5.48 -1.99
C GLY A 97 -4.68 -4.32 -2.50
N VAL A 98 -4.70 -3.20 -1.79
CA VAL A 98 -5.46 -2.03 -2.24
C VAL A 98 -4.65 -0.75 -2.14
N ASP A 99 -4.96 0.15 -3.06
CA ASP A 99 -4.52 1.54 -3.05
C ASP A 99 -5.77 2.42 -2.88
N VAL A 100 -5.76 3.33 -1.92
CA VAL A 100 -6.91 4.14 -1.54
C VAL A 100 -6.71 5.57 -2.05
N THR A 101 -7.80 6.20 -2.48
CA THR A 101 -7.78 7.60 -2.89
C THR A 101 -9.10 8.26 -2.58
N ALA A 102 -9.07 9.55 -2.26
CA ALA A 102 -10.26 10.41 -2.27
C ALA A 102 -10.29 11.33 -3.51
N ASN A 103 -9.28 11.24 -4.38
CA ASN A 103 -9.21 12.02 -5.61
C ASN A 103 -9.73 11.18 -6.78
N PRO A 104 -10.90 11.50 -7.35
CA PRO A 104 -11.47 10.75 -8.47
C PRO A 104 -10.58 10.82 -9.73
N ASN A 105 -9.82 11.91 -9.90
CA ASN A 105 -8.98 12.11 -11.07
C ASN A 105 -7.70 11.26 -11.04
N SER A 106 -7.32 10.69 -9.89
CA SER A 106 -6.10 9.86 -9.77
C SER A 106 -6.36 8.36 -9.84
N VAL A 107 -7.62 7.92 -9.95
CA VAL A 107 -8.01 6.51 -9.88
C VAL A 107 -7.38 5.69 -11.01
N TYR A 108 -7.50 6.16 -12.26
CA TYR A 108 -6.92 5.47 -13.42
C TYR A 108 -5.40 5.46 -13.41
N ASP A 109 -4.76 6.56 -12.99
CA ASP A 109 -3.30 6.62 -12.85
C ASP A 109 -2.80 5.63 -11.78
N LYS A 110 -3.53 5.51 -10.67
CA LYS A 110 -3.24 4.55 -9.61
C LYS A 110 -3.43 3.11 -10.10
N GLN A 111 -4.51 2.82 -10.83
CA GLN A 111 -4.76 1.50 -11.40
C GLN A 111 -3.68 1.11 -12.42
N GLY A 112 -3.30 2.02 -13.32
CA GLY A 112 -2.22 1.79 -14.29
C GLY A 112 -0.87 1.53 -13.62
N LYS A 113 -0.58 2.23 -12.52
CA LYS A 113 0.61 1.96 -11.69
C LYS A 113 0.58 0.57 -11.08
N LEU A 114 -0.55 0.17 -10.49
CA LEU A 114 -0.72 -1.17 -9.89
C LEU A 114 -0.57 -2.28 -10.92
N GLU A 115 -1.13 -2.12 -12.12
CA GLU A 115 -0.98 -3.10 -13.21
C GLU A 115 0.49 -3.19 -13.65
N GLY A 116 1.18 -2.04 -13.78
CA GLY A 116 2.62 -2.01 -14.07
C GLY A 116 3.50 -2.63 -12.98
N MET A 117 2.97 -2.81 -11.77
CA MET A 117 3.65 -3.44 -10.63
C MET A 117 3.21 -4.89 -10.39
N LYS A 118 2.46 -5.50 -11.32
CA LYS A 118 1.93 -6.87 -11.21
C LYS A 118 2.91 -7.91 -10.70
N VAL A 119 4.04 -8.02 -11.37
CA VAL A 119 5.09 -8.97 -11.00
C VAL A 119 5.56 -8.77 -9.56
N LEU A 120 5.61 -7.51 -9.10
CA LEU A 120 6.13 -7.17 -7.78
C LEU A 120 5.14 -7.48 -6.66
N TRP A 121 3.85 -7.16 -6.83
CA TRP A 121 2.85 -7.50 -5.81
C TRP A 121 2.52 -9.00 -5.79
N GLN A 122 2.57 -9.69 -6.94
CA GLN A 122 2.45 -11.16 -6.98
C GLN A 122 3.61 -11.84 -6.23
N ALA A 123 4.82 -11.28 -6.29
CA ALA A 123 5.98 -11.82 -5.60
C ALA A 123 5.86 -11.78 -4.06
N ILE A 124 4.98 -10.93 -3.51
CA ILE A 124 4.66 -10.92 -2.08
C ILE A 124 3.36 -11.68 -1.75
N GLY A 125 2.84 -12.46 -2.70
CA GLY A 125 1.71 -13.36 -2.51
C GLY A 125 0.33 -12.71 -2.61
N ILE A 126 0.22 -11.54 -3.25
CA ILE A 126 -1.07 -10.90 -3.51
C ILE A 126 -1.72 -11.52 -4.74
N ASP A 127 -2.99 -11.90 -4.61
CA ASP A 127 -3.78 -12.51 -5.68
C ASP A 127 -4.49 -11.46 -6.54
N HIS A 128 -5.03 -10.42 -5.88
CA HIS A 128 -5.80 -9.36 -6.52
C HIS A 128 -5.39 -7.99 -5.99
N THR A 129 -5.44 -6.99 -6.87
CA THR A 129 -5.26 -5.59 -6.50
C THR A 129 -6.42 -4.73 -6.96
N ALA A 130 -6.78 -3.73 -6.16
CA ALA A 130 -7.81 -2.76 -6.53
C ALA A 130 -7.53 -1.36 -5.99
N VAL A 131 -7.96 -0.34 -6.75
CA VAL A 131 -8.02 1.04 -6.30
C VAL A 131 -9.40 1.31 -5.72
N PHE A 132 -9.44 1.83 -4.49
CA PHE A 132 -10.67 2.25 -3.84
C PHE A 132 -10.78 3.77 -3.82
N LEU A 133 -11.77 4.30 -4.54
CA LEU A 133 -12.21 5.69 -4.38
C LEU A 133 -13.12 5.77 -3.15
N VAL A 134 -12.65 6.46 -2.12
CA VAL A 134 -13.38 6.68 -0.87
C VAL A 134 -14.00 8.07 -0.89
N ASN A 135 -15.33 8.10 -0.98
CA ASN A 135 -16.11 9.33 -0.87
C ASN A 135 -16.57 9.51 0.57
N ILE A 136 -16.26 10.67 1.18
CA ILE A 136 -16.66 11.01 2.56
C ILE A 136 -17.66 12.17 2.51
N PRO A 137 -18.94 11.92 2.15
CA PRO A 137 -19.91 12.97 1.87
C PRO A 137 -20.42 13.73 3.12
N GLY A 138 -20.11 13.28 4.34
CA GLY A 138 -20.53 13.97 5.57
C GLY A 138 -19.98 13.32 6.84
N ARG A 139 -20.04 14.04 7.97
CA ARG A 139 -19.63 13.53 9.29
C ARG A 139 -20.85 13.33 10.21
N PRO A 140 -20.95 12.22 10.96
CA PRO A 140 -20.03 11.08 10.98
C PRO A 140 -20.24 10.14 9.78
N PRO A 141 -19.16 9.51 9.27
CA PRO A 141 -19.26 8.53 8.18
C PRO A 141 -20.00 7.26 8.63
N GLU A 142 -20.92 6.79 7.81
CA GLU A 142 -21.67 5.55 7.98
C GLU A 142 -20.81 4.37 7.51
N MET A 143 -20.53 3.43 8.42
CA MET A 143 -19.68 2.27 8.11
C MET A 143 -20.47 1.19 7.36
N LYS A 144 -20.58 1.33 6.04
CA LYS A 144 -21.32 0.42 5.15
C LYS A 144 -20.55 -0.88 4.88
N THR A 145 -20.53 -1.79 5.87
CA THR A 145 -19.80 -3.07 5.76
C THR A 145 -20.31 -3.96 4.63
N ASP A 146 -21.61 -3.96 4.34
CA ASP A 146 -22.18 -4.74 3.24
C ASP A 146 -21.73 -4.25 1.87
N ALA A 147 -21.59 -2.93 1.70
CA ALA A 147 -21.04 -2.34 0.48
C ALA A 147 -19.58 -2.74 0.28
N LEU A 148 -18.77 -2.72 1.34
CA LEU A 148 -17.39 -3.22 1.30
C LEU A 148 -17.35 -4.70 0.89
N VAL A 149 -18.14 -5.57 1.54
CA VAL A 149 -18.17 -7.00 1.23
C VAL A 149 -18.60 -7.25 -0.22
N SER A 150 -19.59 -6.49 -0.72
CA SER A 150 -20.02 -6.55 -2.12
C SER A 150 -18.87 -6.18 -3.05
N ASN A 151 -18.20 -5.05 -2.79
CA ASN A 151 -17.06 -4.59 -3.57
C ASN A 151 -15.91 -5.61 -3.57
N LEU A 152 -15.55 -6.19 -2.43
CA LEU A 152 -14.48 -7.20 -2.36
C LEU A 152 -14.81 -8.48 -3.14
N ARG A 153 -16.09 -8.87 -3.24
CA ARG A 153 -16.49 -9.98 -4.12
C ARG A 153 -16.26 -9.65 -5.59
N LYS A 154 -16.44 -8.39 -5.98
CA LYS A 154 -16.16 -7.94 -7.34
C LYS A 154 -14.66 -7.88 -7.62
N VAL A 155 -13.83 -7.50 -6.64
CA VAL A 155 -12.36 -7.57 -6.73
C VAL A 155 -11.88 -8.98 -7.07
N ILE A 156 -12.40 -10.00 -6.38
CA ILE A 156 -12.08 -11.41 -6.66
C ILE A 156 -12.49 -11.82 -8.10
N ARG A 157 -13.53 -11.18 -8.66
CA ARG A 157 -13.98 -11.39 -10.04
C ARG A 157 -13.20 -10.57 -11.08
N GLY A 158 -12.23 -9.77 -10.65
CA GLY A 158 -11.35 -9.00 -11.52
C GLY A 158 -11.67 -7.50 -11.61
N GLU A 159 -12.63 -6.97 -10.86
CA GLU A 159 -12.80 -5.50 -10.80
C GLU A 159 -11.62 -4.86 -10.07
N GLN A 160 -10.99 -3.87 -10.71
CA GLN A 160 -9.79 -3.21 -10.18
C GLN A 160 -10.05 -1.78 -9.70
N ILE A 161 -11.21 -1.20 -9.99
CA ILE A 161 -11.59 0.16 -9.58
C ILE A 161 -12.95 0.08 -8.93
N LEU A 162 -13.04 0.48 -7.66
CA LEU A 162 -14.28 0.43 -6.90
C LEU A 162 -14.46 1.73 -6.12
N GLU A 163 -15.71 2.13 -5.97
CA GLU A 163 -16.09 3.27 -5.16
C GLU A 163 -16.77 2.81 -3.88
N ILE A 164 -16.46 3.48 -2.77
CA ILE A 164 -17.16 3.29 -1.51
C ILE A 164 -17.44 4.63 -0.85
N ALA A 165 -18.71 4.85 -0.52
CA ALA A 165 -19.12 5.96 0.31
C ALA A 165 -19.01 5.57 1.79
N LEU A 166 -18.33 6.42 2.56
CA LEU A 166 -18.18 6.34 4.01
C LEU A 166 -18.84 7.54 4.66
#